data_AF-A0A8J3A7B0-F1
#
_entry.id   AF-A0A8J3A7B0-F1
#
_cell.length_a   1.000
_cell.length_b   1.000
_cell.length_c   1.000
_cell.angle_alpha   90.00
_cell.angle_beta   90.00
_cell.angle_gamma   90.00
#
_symmetry.space_group_name_H-M   'P 1'
#
loop_
_entity.id
_entity.type
_entity.pdbx_description
1 polymer ?
#
loop_
_entity_poly.entity_id
_entity_poly.type
_entity_poly.pdbx_seq_one_letter_code
_entity_poly.pdbx_strand_id
1 'polypeptide(L)'
;MIGMSQDKLGEALGLTFQQVQKYEKGVNRIGASRLFHISKILGVPVQFFYDDFGDEAGLGLGFAEGEESAAPAASGSEFMDLLSTPEGVQLCKSFASIKDPQVRRKIVDLVRTLAAGEN
;
A
#
# COMPACT_ATOMS: atom_id res chain seq x y z
N MET A 1 22.97 -3.34 3.75
CA MET A 1 23.40 -3.52 2.35
C MET A 1 23.21 -5.00 2.01
N ILE A 2 22.31 -5.34 1.09
CA ILE A 2 22.18 -6.72 0.58
C ILE A 2 23.54 -7.05 -0.04
N GLY A 3 24.22 -8.11 0.41
CA GLY A 3 25.64 -8.40 0.12
C GLY A 3 25.98 -8.77 -1.33
N MET A 4 25.20 -8.31 -2.30
CA MET A 4 25.40 -8.51 -3.74
C MET A 4 26.15 -7.32 -4.34
N SER A 5 27.16 -7.58 -5.17
CA SER A 5 27.84 -6.52 -5.91
C SER A 5 27.00 -6.05 -7.10
N GLN A 6 27.17 -4.79 -7.49
CA GLN A 6 26.51 -4.18 -8.65
C GLN A 6 26.85 -4.90 -9.96
N ASP A 7 28.06 -5.43 -10.09
CA ASP A 7 28.47 -6.24 -11.25
C ASP A 7 27.63 -7.50 -11.38
N LYS A 8 27.41 -8.21 -10.26
CA LYS A 8 26.57 -9.42 -10.23
C LYS A 8 25.11 -9.10 -10.51
N LEU A 9 24.61 -7.97 -10.03
CA LEU A 9 23.26 -7.50 -10.35
C LEU A 9 23.13 -7.14 -11.84
N GLY A 10 24.15 -6.50 -12.41
CA GLY A 10 24.22 -6.18 -13.83
C GLY A 10 24.17 -7.44 -14.69
N GLU A 11 24.99 -8.44 -14.38
CA GLU A 11 25.03 -9.73 -15.07
C GLU A 11 23.65 -10.43 -15.02
N ALA A 12 23.03 -10.52 -13.85
CA ALA A 12 21.69 -11.11 -13.68
C ALA A 12 20.59 -10.35 -14.45
N LEU A 13 20.80 -9.06 -14.74
CA LEU A 13 19.86 -8.19 -15.45
C LEU A 13 20.16 -8.02 -16.94
N GLY A 14 21.23 -8.64 -17.45
CA GLY A 14 21.73 -8.41 -18.81
C GLY A 14 22.15 -6.96 -19.05
N LEU A 15 22.70 -6.30 -18.03
CA LEU A 15 23.11 -4.89 -18.04
C LEU A 15 24.59 -4.72 -17.76
N THR A 16 25.14 -3.61 -18.24
CA THR A 16 26.48 -3.17 -17.84
C THR A 16 26.46 -2.59 -16.43
N PHE A 17 27.59 -2.71 -15.74
CA PHE A 17 27.82 -2.06 -14.44
C PHE A 17 27.45 -0.57 -14.44
N GLN A 18 27.85 0.15 -15.49
CA GLN A 18 27.53 1.58 -15.65
C GLN A 18 26.02 1.84 -15.72
N GLN A 19 25.24 0.93 -16.30
CA GLN A 19 23.79 1.08 -16.36
C GLN A 19 23.14 0.87 -14.99
N VAL A 20 23.62 -0.10 -14.21
CA VAL A 20 23.19 -0.28 -12.82
C VAL A 20 23.51 0.96 -11.98
N GLN A 21 24.70 1.53 -12.14
CA GLN A 21 25.05 2.80 -11.47
C GLN A 21 24.12 3.97 -11.87
N LYS A 22 23.68 4.05 -13.14
CA LYS A 22 22.74 5.08 -13.58
C LYS A 22 21.36 4.92 -12.92
N TYR A 23 20.95 3.70 -12.63
CA TYR A 23 19.72 3.41 -11.90
C TYR A 23 19.83 3.79 -10.43
N GLU A 24 20.91 3.41 -9.76
CA GLU A 24 21.11 3.79 -8.35
C GLU A 24 21.23 5.29 -8.14
N LYS A 25 21.85 6.01 -9.08
CA LYS A 25 21.96 7.48 -9.04
C LYS A 25 20.69 8.19 -9.50
N GLY A 26 19.65 7.47 -9.91
CA GLY A 26 18.39 8.03 -10.42
C GLY A 26 18.51 8.80 -11.74
N VAL A 27 19.66 8.72 -12.43
CA VAL A 27 19.87 9.38 -13.74
C VAL A 27 18.98 8.74 -14.80
N ASN A 28 18.79 7.42 -14.72
CA ASN A 28 17.87 6.69 -15.58
C ASN A 28 16.68 6.19 -14.76
N ARG A 29 15.46 6.41 -15.26
CA ARG A 29 14.25 5.82 -14.69
C ARG A 29 14.22 4.31 -14.94
N ILE A 30 13.67 3.57 -13.97
CA ILE A 30 13.47 2.13 -14.06
C ILE A 30 11.97 1.90 -14.32
N GLY A 31 11.65 1.16 -15.38
CA GLY A 31 10.27 0.72 -15.61
C GLY A 31 9.83 -0.35 -14.61
N ALA A 32 8.54 -0.41 -14.30
CA ALA A 32 7.97 -1.32 -13.28
C ALA A 32 8.37 -2.80 -13.48
N SER A 33 8.39 -3.29 -14.72
CA SER A 33 8.82 -4.66 -15.03
C SER A 33 10.27 -4.93 -14.62
N ARG A 34 11.19 -3.98 -14.88
CA ARG A 34 12.59 -4.12 -14.45
C ARG A 34 12.71 -4.08 -12.94
N LEU A 35 12.00 -3.17 -12.27
CA LEU A 35 12.02 -3.07 -10.82
C LEU A 35 11.53 -4.36 -10.16
N PHE A 36 10.51 -4.99 -10.73
CA PHE A 36 10.04 -6.31 -10.30
C PHE A 36 11.11 -7.41 -10.50
N HIS A 37 11.83 -7.43 -11.62
CA HIS A 37 12.93 -8.37 -11.79
C HIS A 37 14.06 -8.16 -10.78
N ILE A 38 14.39 -6.90 -10.47
CA ILE A 38 15.40 -6.55 -9.46
C ILE A 38 14.95 -7.06 -8.08
N SER A 39 13.67 -6.92 -7.72
CA SER A 39 13.15 -7.43 -6.44
C SER A 39 13.32 -8.95 -6.31
N LYS A 40 13.08 -9.69 -7.40
CA LYS A 40 13.31 -11.15 -7.45
C LYS A 40 14.77 -11.53 -7.29
N ILE A 41 15.69 -10.80 -7.94
CA ILE A 41 17.13 -11.06 -7.83
C ILE A 41 17.64 -10.77 -6.42
N LEU A 42 17.16 -9.71 -5.80
CA LEU A 42 17.55 -9.30 -4.45
C LEU A 42 16.82 -10.07 -3.33
N GLY A 43 15.79 -10.86 -3.67
CA GLY A 43 15.03 -11.66 -2.70
C GLY A 43 14.14 -10.81 -1.78
N VAL A 44 13.72 -9.63 -2.21
CA VAL A 44 12.89 -8.70 -1.43
C VAL A 44 11.53 -8.46 -2.10
N PRO A 45 10.47 -8.12 -1.34
CA PRO A 45 9.23 -7.61 -1.92
C PRO A 45 9.48 -6.38 -2.78
N VAL A 46 8.69 -6.14 -3.83
CA VAL A 46 8.86 -4.94 -4.67
C VAL A 46 8.59 -3.64 -3.89
N GLN A 47 7.77 -3.74 -2.84
CA GLN A 47 7.49 -2.67 -1.88
C GLN A 47 8.75 -2.16 -1.18
N PHE A 48 9.78 -2.99 -1.02
CA PHE A 48 11.06 -2.60 -0.41
C PHE A 48 11.68 -1.36 -1.07
N PHE A 49 11.50 -1.18 -2.39
CA PHE A 49 12.00 0.00 -3.12
C PHE A 49 11.16 1.27 -2.88
N TYR A 50 10.02 1.12 -2.22
CA TYR A 50 9.04 2.15 -1.93
C TYR A 50 8.86 2.41 -0.43
N ASP A 51 9.52 1.65 0.45
CA ASP A 51 9.35 1.77 1.91
C ASP A 51 9.77 3.17 2.42
N ASP A 52 10.79 3.79 1.81
CA ASP A 52 11.22 5.17 2.11
C ASP A 52 10.35 6.24 1.42
N PHE A 53 9.42 5.85 0.53
CA PHE A 53 8.44 6.76 -0.07
C PHE A 53 7.17 6.91 0.79
N GLY A 54 7.13 6.26 1.95
CA GLY A 54 6.06 6.35 2.94
C GLY A 54 6.01 7.72 3.63
N ASP A 55 5.47 8.71 2.90
CA ASP A 55 4.57 9.78 3.37
C ASP A 55 4.32 10.83 2.27
N GLU A 56 5.16 10.90 1.23
CA GLU A 56 5.02 11.92 0.17
C GLU A 56 4.21 11.47 -1.06
N ALA A 57 4.02 10.18 -1.27
CA ALA A 57 3.20 9.67 -2.37
C ALA A 57 2.06 8.85 -1.80
N GLY A 58 0.85 9.41 -1.80
CA GLY A 58 -0.42 8.73 -1.53
C GLY A 58 -0.75 7.62 -2.54
N LEU A 59 0.19 6.70 -2.77
CA LEU A 59 -0.03 5.41 -3.40
C LEU A 59 -0.71 4.52 -2.36
N GLY A 60 -1.97 4.87 -2.08
CA GLY A 60 -2.88 3.97 -1.40
C GLY A 60 -2.79 2.61 -2.07
N LEU A 61 -2.49 1.59 -1.27
CA LEU A 61 -2.62 0.18 -1.64
C LEU A 61 -4.12 -0.13 -1.82
N GLY A 62 -4.72 0.47 -2.85
CA GLY A 62 -6.04 0.19 -3.35
C GLY A 62 -5.87 -0.47 -4.71
N PHE A 63 -5.92 -1.79 -4.73
CA PHE A 63 -6.24 -2.49 -5.98
C PHE A 63 -7.60 -1.98 -6.43
N ALA A 64 -7.60 -1.24 -7.52
CA ALA A 64 -8.79 -0.60 -8.08
C ALA A 64 -9.80 -1.65 -8.55
N GLU A 65 -11.05 -1.53 -8.11
CA GLU A 65 -12.23 -1.75 -8.93
C GLU A 65 -13.32 -0.75 -8.50
N GLY A 66 -13.84 0.02 -9.45
CA GLY A 66 -15.06 0.82 -9.27
C GLY A 66 -14.83 2.33 -9.26
N GLU A 67 -15.27 2.96 -10.33
CA GLU A 67 -15.32 4.40 -10.56
C GLU A 67 -16.17 5.15 -9.50
N GLU A 68 -15.95 6.46 -9.46
CA GLU A 68 -16.78 7.49 -8.80
C GLU A 68 -16.77 7.51 -7.27
N SER A 69 -15.88 8.31 -6.70
CA SER A 69 -16.28 9.57 -6.04
C SER A 69 -15.05 10.32 -5.54
N ALA A 70 -14.98 11.60 -5.91
CA ALA A 70 -14.10 12.56 -5.27
C ALA A 70 -14.53 12.72 -3.81
N ALA A 71 -13.88 12.00 -2.90
CA ALA A 71 -13.91 12.27 -1.48
C ALA A 71 -12.60 12.96 -1.07
N PRO A 72 -12.63 13.96 -0.16
CA PRO A 72 -11.46 14.70 0.24
C PRO A 72 -10.44 13.77 0.89
N ALA A 73 -9.15 14.04 0.68
CA ALA A 73 -7.99 13.28 1.13
C ALA A 73 -7.88 13.04 2.66
N ALA A 74 -8.88 13.42 3.45
CA ALA A 74 -8.98 13.16 4.88
C ALA A 74 -9.41 11.71 5.22
N SER A 75 -10.03 10.98 4.28
CA SER A 75 -10.62 9.67 4.57
C SER A 75 -9.59 8.56 4.84
N GLY A 76 -8.35 8.72 4.35
CA GLY A 76 -7.30 7.72 4.53
C GLY A 76 -6.69 7.74 5.94
N SER A 77 -6.43 8.93 6.48
CA SER A 77 -5.81 9.11 7.79
C SER A 77 -6.76 8.71 8.92
N GLU A 78 -8.00 9.21 8.93
CA GLU A 78 -8.99 8.87 9.97
C GLU A 78 -9.32 7.37 10.01
N PHE A 79 -9.33 6.73 8.85
CA PHE A 79 -9.55 5.29 8.75
C PHE A 79 -8.36 4.47 9.28
N MET A 80 -7.13 4.90 9.01
CA MET A 80 -5.92 4.25 9.55
C MET A 80 -5.80 4.45 11.05
N ASP A 81 -6.20 5.62 11.56
CA ASP A 81 -6.26 5.88 13.00
C ASP A 81 -7.29 4.97 13.69
N LEU A 82 -8.47 4.80 13.09
CA LEU A 82 -9.49 3.86 13.59
C LEU A 82 -8.97 2.42 13.63
N LEU A 83 -8.32 1.95 12.57
CA LEU A 83 -7.76 0.60 12.50
C LEU A 83 -6.58 0.38 13.45
N SER A 84 -5.97 1.44 13.95
CA SER A 84 -4.91 1.37 14.96
C SER A 84 -5.47 1.15 16.37
N THR A 85 -6.78 1.35 16.58
CA THR A 85 -7.44 1.07 17.87
C THR A 85 -7.83 -0.41 18.02
N PRO A 86 -7.71 -1.00 19.21
CA PRO A 86 -8.22 -2.35 19.49
C PRO A 86 -9.71 -2.51 19.14
N GLU A 87 -10.51 -1.49 19.42
CA GLU A 87 -11.94 -1.42 19.16
C GLU A 87 -12.24 -1.43 17.66
N GLY A 88 -11.50 -0.66 16.86
CA GLY A 88 -11.63 -0.61 15.41
C GLY A 88 -11.31 -1.96 14.76
N VAL A 89 -10.21 -2.61 15.18
CA VAL A 89 -9.86 -3.96 14.70
C VAL A 89 -10.94 -4.98 15.06
N GLN A 90 -11.45 -4.95 16.28
CA GLN A 90 -12.49 -5.87 16.73
C GLN A 90 -13.81 -5.65 15.99
N LEU A 91 -14.19 -4.39 15.75
CA LEU A 91 -15.37 -4.03 14.97
C LEU A 91 -15.25 -4.53 13.53
N CYS A 92 -14.12 -4.31 12.85
CA CYS A 92 -13.90 -4.80 11.50
C CYS A 92 -13.97 -6.32 11.40
N LYS A 93 -13.31 -7.05 12.32
CA LYS A 93 -13.36 -8.52 12.36
C LYS A 93 -14.78 -9.03 12.56
N SER A 94 -15.51 -8.44 13.51
CA SER A 94 -16.88 -8.85 13.83
C SER A 94 -17.84 -8.54 12.68
N PHE A 95 -17.74 -7.34 12.10
CA PHE A 95 -18.56 -6.92 10.96
C PHE A 95 -18.31 -7.77 9.71
N ALA A 96 -17.05 -8.12 9.43
CA ALA A 96 -16.69 -8.99 8.31
C ALA A 96 -17.30 -10.40 8.40
N SER A 97 -17.51 -10.92 9.62
CA SER A 97 -18.12 -12.23 9.86
C SER A 97 -19.62 -12.31 9.53
N ILE A 98 -20.30 -11.16 9.40
CA ILE A 98 -21.74 -11.08 9.15
C ILE A 98 -22.00 -11.38 7.68
N LYS A 99 -22.76 -12.42 7.36
CA LYS A 99 -23.05 -12.80 5.95
C LYS A 99 -24.24 -12.06 5.35
N ASP A 100 -25.21 -11.67 6.18
CA ASP A 100 -26.44 -11.02 5.72
C ASP A 100 -26.21 -9.51 5.46
N PRO A 101 -26.39 -9.04 4.21
CA PRO A 101 -26.26 -7.63 3.86
C PRO A 101 -27.24 -6.72 4.60
N GLN A 102 -28.44 -7.19 4.93
CA GLN A 102 -29.45 -6.43 5.65
C GLN A 102 -29.02 -6.17 7.10
N VAL A 103 -28.38 -7.15 7.74
CA VAL A 103 -27.82 -7.01 9.08
C VAL A 103 -26.65 -6.02 9.08
N ARG A 104 -25.74 -6.12 8.11
CA ARG A 104 -24.65 -5.15 7.94
C ARG A 104 -25.18 -3.73 7.81
N ARG A 105 -26.24 -3.52 7.00
CA ARG A 105 -26.88 -2.21 6.82
C ARG A 105 -27.40 -1.65 8.14
N LYS A 106 -28.14 -2.44 8.90
CA LYS A 106 -28.68 -2.02 10.21
C LYS A 106 -27.59 -1.63 11.20
N ILE A 107 -26.44 -2.31 11.21
CA ILE A 107 -25.32 -1.97 12.08
C ILE A 107 -24.70 -0.63 11.69
N VAL A 108 -24.49 -0.40 10.40
CA VAL A 108 -23.99 0.90 9.91
C VAL A 108 -24.96 2.03 10.26
N ASP A 109 -26.27 1.79 10.10
CA ASP A 109 -27.29 2.78 10.46
C ASP A 109 -27.29 3.06 11.97
N LEU A 110 -27.15 2.03 12.82
CA LEU A 110 -27.01 2.20 14.27
C LEU A 110 -25.78 3.03 14.65
N VAL A 111 -24.60 2.72 14.10
CA VAL A 111 -23.36 3.47 14.37
C VAL A 111 -23.51 4.92 13.93
N ARG A 112 -24.15 5.17 12.78
CA ARG A 112 -24.46 6.52 12.29
C ARG A 112 -25.40 7.26 13.24
N THR A 113 -26.45 6.60 13.73
CA THR A 113 -27.40 7.20 14.68
C THR A 113 -26.73 7.56 16.00
N LEU A 114 -25.85 6.70 16.52
CA LEU A 114 -25.12 6.97 17.76
C LEU A 114 -24.11 8.10 17.58
N ALA A 115 -23.38 8.14 16.46
CA ALA A 115 -22.44 9.23 16.16
C ALA A 115 -23.15 10.58 15.94
N ALA A 116 -24.35 10.58 15.36
CA ALA A 116 -25.17 11.79 15.22
C ALA A 116 -25.90 12.18 16.51
N GLY A 117 -25.93 11.29 17.51
CA GLY A 117 -26.63 11.44 18.78
C GLY A 117 -25.76 11.98 19.91
N GLU A 118 -24.56 12.50 19.62
CA GLU A 118 -23.75 13.23 20.59
C GLU A 118 -24.47 14.52 21.02
N ASN A 119 -25.16 14.44 22.15
CA ASN A 119 -25.68 15.56 22.93
C ASN A 119 -25.41 15.30 24.42
#